data_AF-A0A497DWJ6-F1
#
_entry.id   AF-A0A497DWJ6-F1
#
_cell.length_a   1.000
_cell.length_b   1.000
_cell.length_c   1.000
_cell.angle_alpha   90.00
_cell.angle_beta   90.00
_cell.angle_gamma   90.00
#
_symmetry.space_group_name_H-M   'P 1'
#
loop_
_entity.id
_entity.type
_entity.pdbx_description
1 polymer ?
#
loop_
_entity_poly.entity_id
_entity_poly.type
_entity_poly.pdbx_seq_one_letter_code
_entity_poly.pdbx_strand_id
1 'polypeptide(L)'
;MDSLQAIGNIIERLDYKQIINLINNYSLLCKQDCLDCWLIRLCDLCFVSAISGKELNLEKKRKKCKSQKKRFENAMKFCLEVLEENPNALSYLKNSIII
;
A
#
# COMPACT_ATOMS: atom_id res chain seq x y z
N MET A 1 10.74 -1.47 -24.27
CA MET A 1 10.15 -0.75 -23.13
C MET A 1 9.07 -1.69 -22.62
N ASP A 2 9.48 -2.79 -21.99
CA ASP A 2 8.67 -4.02 -21.91
C ASP A 2 8.42 -4.37 -20.45
N SER A 3 7.80 -3.45 -19.72
CA SER A 3 7.49 -3.61 -18.31
C SER A 3 5.99 -3.81 -18.13
N LEU A 4 5.63 -4.90 -17.45
CA LEU A 4 4.27 -5.28 -17.07
C LEU A 4 3.34 -5.58 -18.26
N GLN A 5 2.45 -6.56 -18.07
CA GLN A 5 1.36 -6.81 -19.01
C GLN A 5 0.60 -5.49 -19.23
N ALA A 6 0.73 -4.93 -20.44
CA ALA A 6 0.05 -3.70 -20.82
C ALA A 6 -1.45 -3.91 -20.62
N ILE A 7 -2.08 -3.13 -19.74
CA ILE A 7 -3.50 -3.23 -19.36
C ILE A 7 -4.45 -2.70 -20.43
N GLY A 8 -3.98 -2.60 -21.67
CA GLY A 8 -4.66 -1.95 -22.78
C GLY A 8 -3.76 -0.98 -23.54
N ASN A 9 -4.37 -0.28 -24.49
CA ASN A 9 -3.75 0.76 -25.31
C ASN A 9 -4.80 1.81 -25.73
N ILE A 10 -4.36 2.91 -26.36
CA ILE A 10 -5.26 4.00 -26.74
C ILE A 10 -6.30 3.61 -27.80
N ILE A 11 -6.03 2.57 -28.60
CA ILE A 11 -6.91 2.10 -29.67
C ILE A 11 -7.96 1.15 -29.10
N GLU A 12 -7.53 0.16 -28.32
CA GLU A 12 -8.36 -0.94 -27.80
C GLU A 12 -8.96 -0.64 -26.41
N ARG A 13 -8.64 0.53 -25.84
CA ARG A 13 -9.00 0.95 -24.48
C ARG A 13 -8.38 0.01 -23.43
N LEU A 14 -8.86 0.11 -22.20
CA LEU A 14 -8.40 -0.72 -21.08
C LEU A 14 -8.99 -2.13 -21.16
N ASP A 15 -8.15 -3.14 -20.99
CA ASP A 15 -8.57 -4.51 -20.76
C ASP A 15 -8.97 -4.69 -19.29
N TYR A 16 -10.25 -4.45 -19.01
CA TYR A 16 -10.81 -4.62 -17.67
C TYR A 16 -10.64 -6.04 -17.13
N LYS A 17 -10.69 -7.06 -17.99
CA LYS A 17 -10.55 -8.46 -17.55
C LYS A 17 -9.14 -8.71 -17.05
N GLN A 18 -8.14 -8.19 -17.76
CA GLN A 18 -6.75 -8.28 -17.34
C GLN A 18 -6.48 -7.50 -16.06
N ILE A 19 -7.03 -6.29 -15.93
CA ILE A 19 -6.91 -5.47 -14.71
C ILE A 19 -7.49 -6.21 -13.50
N ILE A 20 -8.71 -6.76 -13.62
CA ILE A 20 -9.36 -7.51 -12.55
C ILE A 20 -8.53 -8.74 -12.18
N ASN A 21 -8.01 -9.48 -13.16
CA ASN A 21 -7.14 -10.62 -12.90
C ASN A 21 -5.85 -10.22 -12.15
N LEU A 22 -5.22 -9.11 -12.52
CA LEU A 22 -4.03 -8.61 -11.82
C LEU A 22 -4.34 -8.29 -10.36
N ILE A 23 -5.45 -7.59 -10.10
CA ILE A 23 -5.88 -7.22 -8.74
C ILE A 23 -6.18 -8.48 -7.92
N ASN A 24 -6.92 -9.43 -8.47
CA ASN A 24 -7.28 -10.67 -7.79
C ASN A 24 -6.06 -11.53 -7.47
N ASN A 25 -5.15 -11.70 -8.44
CA ASN A 25 -3.91 -12.44 -8.25
C ASN A 25 -3.04 -11.80 -7.17
N TYR A 26 -2.87 -10.47 -7.19
CA TYR A 26 -2.13 -9.77 -6.16
C TYR A 26 -2.77 -9.92 -4.77
N SER A 27 -4.09 -9.80 -4.70
CA SER A 27 -4.85 -9.92 -3.44
C SER A 27 -4.75 -11.31 -2.85
N LEU A 28 -4.88 -12.35 -3.67
CA LEU A 28 -4.69 -13.76 -3.27
C LEU A 28 -3.30 -14.01 -2.70
N LEU A 29 -2.26 -13.52 -3.38
CA LEU A 29 -0.87 -13.65 -2.95
C LEU A 29 -0.60 -12.90 -1.63
N CYS A 30 -1.24 -11.76 -1.43
CA CYS A 30 -1.09 -10.97 -0.21
C CYS A 30 -1.88 -11.51 0.98
N LYS A 31 -2.91 -12.33 0.75
CA LYS A 31 -3.84 -12.80 1.78
C LYS A 31 -3.13 -13.34 3.02
N GLN A 32 -2.10 -14.17 2.83
CA GLN A 32 -1.35 -14.78 3.94
C GLN A 32 -0.67 -13.75 4.87
N ASP A 33 -0.15 -12.65 4.30
CA ASP A 33 0.58 -11.64 5.08
C ASP A 33 -0.31 -10.48 5.56
N CYS A 34 -1.40 -10.21 4.83
CA CYS A 34 -2.17 -8.97 4.97
C CYS A 34 -3.50 -9.14 5.72
N LEU A 35 -4.08 -10.34 5.75
CA LEU A 35 -5.42 -10.56 6.31
C LEU A 35 -5.51 -10.14 7.79
N ASP A 36 -4.49 -10.50 8.57
CA ASP A 36 -4.41 -10.19 10.01
C ASP A 36 -3.40 -9.07 10.32
N CYS A 37 -3.04 -8.26 9.31
CA CYS A 37 -2.06 -7.20 9.49
C CYS A 37 -2.70 -5.98 10.18
N TRP A 38 -2.15 -5.58 11.34
CA TRP A 38 -2.60 -4.40 12.08
C TRP A 38 -2.59 -3.09 11.27
N LEU A 39 -1.76 -3.02 10.22
CA LEU A 39 -1.62 -1.83 9.38
C LEU A 39 -2.57 -1.82 8.17
N ILE A 40 -3.35 -2.87 7.92
CA ILE A 40 -4.04 -3.07 6.63
C ILE A 40 -4.93 -1.88 6.20
N ARG A 41 -5.57 -1.18 7.16
CA ARG A 41 -6.43 -0.03 6.89
C ARG A 41 -5.67 1.26 6.54
N LEU A 42 -4.38 1.31 6.85
CA LEU A 42 -3.51 2.47 6.64
C LEU A 42 -2.37 2.15 5.64
N CYS A 43 -2.26 0.90 5.20
CA CYS A 43 -1.19 0.43 4.35
C CYS A 43 -1.31 1.03 2.94
N ASP A 44 -0.24 1.66 2.48
CA ASP A 44 -0.13 2.29 1.15
C ASP A 44 0.68 1.43 0.16
N LEU A 45 1.07 0.20 0.54
CA LEU A 45 1.73 -0.72 -0.39
C LEU A 45 0.73 -1.32 -1.38
N CYS A 46 1.03 -1.17 -2.67
CA CYS A 46 0.28 -1.77 -3.78
C CYS A 46 1.11 -2.83 -4.54
N PHE A 47 0.53 -3.38 -5.62
CA PHE A 47 1.20 -4.38 -6.47
C PHE A 47 2.55 -3.89 -7.03
N VAL A 48 2.74 -2.58 -7.26
CA VAL A 48 4.03 -1.98 -7.68
C VAL A 48 5.15 -2.29 -6.69
N SER A 49 4.83 -2.41 -5.41
CA SER A 49 5.81 -2.80 -4.39
C SER A 49 6.27 -4.25 -4.50
N ALA A 50 5.52 -5.10 -5.19
CA ALA A 50 5.86 -6.48 -5.47
C ALA A 50 6.49 -6.70 -6.85
N ILE A 51 6.37 -5.78 -7.82
CA ILE A 51 6.89 -5.99 -9.17
C ILE A 51 8.41 -6.17 -9.18
N SER A 52 8.88 -7.22 -9.84
CA SER A 52 10.28 -7.46 -10.19
C SER A 52 10.35 -7.90 -11.65
N GLY A 53 10.68 -6.97 -12.55
CA GLY A 53 10.61 -7.24 -13.99
C GLY A 53 9.16 -7.47 -14.44
N LYS A 54 8.87 -8.66 -14.98
CA LYS A 54 7.53 -9.05 -15.45
C LYS A 54 6.71 -9.82 -14.41
N GLU A 55 7.28 -10.13 -13.25
CA GLU A 55 6.66 -11.00 -12.24
C GLU A 55 6.41 -10.29 -10.91
N LEU A 56 5.50 -10.86 -10.12
CA LEU A 56 5.29 -10.46 -8.73
C LEU A 56 6.29 -11.20 -7.83
N ASN A 57 7.12 -10.44 -7.13
CA ASN A 57 8.07 -10.91 -6.15
C ASN A 57 7.59 -10.55 -4.73
N LEU A 58 7.04 -11.55 -4.04
CA LEU A 58 6.52 -11.37 -2.68
C LEU A 58 7.61 -11.09 -1.64
N GLU A 59 8.83 -11.60 -1.83
CA GLU A 59 9.93 -11.31 -0.90
C GLU A 59 10.31 -9.82 -0.94
N LYS A 60 10.36 -9.24 -2.14
CA LYS A 60 10.56 -7.79 -2.33
C LYS A 60 9.45 -7.01 -1.63
N LYS A 61 8.19 -7.43 -1.79
CA LYS A 61 7.05 -6.82 -1.09
C LYS A 61 7.17 -6.97 0.42
N ARG A 62 7.58 -8.13 0.94
CA ARG A 62 7.77 -8.38 2.38
C ARG A 62 8.87 -7.51 2.98
N LYS A 63 9.97 -7.31 2.25
CA LYS A 63 11.03 -6.36 2.64
C LYS A 63 10.48 -4.94 2.75
N LYS A 64 9.72 -4.47 1.75
CA LYS A 64 9.03 -3.17 1.82
C LYS A 64 8.00 -3.10 2.94
N CYS A 65 7.24 -4.17 3.17
CA CYS A 65 6.25 -4.28 4.26
C CYS A 65 6.89 -4.07 5.64
N LYS A 66 8.08 -4.63 5.87
CA LYS A 66 8.82 -4.42 7.13
C LYS A 66 9.16 -2.94 7.34
N SER A 67 9.72 -2.27 6.33
CA SER A 67 10.02 -0.84 6.38
C SER A 67 8.76 0.01 6.55
N GLN A 68 7.67 -0.38 5.88
CA GLN A 68 6.39 0.32 5.95
C GLN A 68 5.79 0.28 7.36
N LYS A 69 5.76 -0.91 7.97
CA LYS A 69 5.33 -1.09 9.36
C LYS A 69 6.14 -0.22 10.31
N LYS A 70 7.46 -0.18 10.13
CA LYS A 70 8.33 0.66 10.97
C LYS A 70 8.07 2.15 10.78
N ARG A 71 7.82 2.60 9.54
CA ARG A 71 7.46 3.99 9.25
C ARG A 71 6.18 4.41 9.99
N PHE A 72 5.13 3.59 9.91
CA PHE A 72 3.86 3.87 10.59
C PHE A 72 3.96 3.77 12.10
N GLU A 73 4.71 2.80 12.63
CA GLU A 73 4.96 2.70 14.07
C GLU A 73 5.61 3.98 14.61
N ASN A 74 6.66 4.48 13.94
CA ASN A 74 7.35 5.69 14.33
C ASN A 74 6.45 6.93 14.18
N ALA A 75 5.65 7.02 13.12
CA ALA A 75 4.71 8.12 12.92
C ALA A 75 3.63 8.15 14.01
N MET A 76 3.08 7.00 14.39
CA MET A 76 2.10 6.92 15.47
C MET A 76 2.71 7.29 16.82
N LYS A 77 3.92 6.80 17.14
CA LYS A 77 4.64 7.18 18.37
C LYS A 77 4.84 8.69 18.44
N PHE A 78 5.37 9.28 17.37
CA PHE A 78 5.55 10.72 17.28
C PHE A 78 4.24 11.49 17.49
N CYS A 79 3.16 11.09 16.82
CA CYS A 79 1.86 11.74 17.00
C CYS A 79 1.35 11.64 18.45
N LEU A 80 1.54 10.48 19.11
CA LEU A 80 1.13 10.29 20.50
C LEU A 80 1.96 11.14 21.45
N GLU A 81 3.30 11.12 21.32
CA GLU A 81 4.22 11.94 22.14
C GLU A 81 3.88 13.44 22.02
N VAL A 82 3.61 13.92 20.80
CA VAL A 82 3.21 15.32 20.57
C VAL A 82 1.87 15.65 21.24
N LEU A 83 0.90 14.74 21.22
CA LEU A 83 -0.42 14.94 21.83
C LEU A 83 -0.40 14.78 23.37
N GLU A 84 0.51 13.97 23.91
CA GLU A 84 0.74 13.85 25.36
C GLU A 84 1.33 15.14 25.94
N GLU A 85 2.30 15.74 25.26
CA GLU A 85 2.91 17.02 25.65
C GLU A 85 1.96 18.21 25.41
N ASN A 86 1.20 18.18 24.31
CA ASN A 86 0.24 19.22 23.98
C ASN A 86 -1.02 18.65 23.30
N PRO A 87 -2.12 18.46 24.05
CA PRO A 87 -3.37 17.91 23.53
C PRO A 87 -3.99 18.72 22.38
N ASN A 88 -3.63 20.00 22.24
CA ASN A 88 -4.14 20.89 21.20
C ASN A 88 -3.18 21.03 20.00
N ALA A 89 -2.05 20.34 19.99
CA ALA A 89 -1.02 20.46 18.96
C ALA A 89 -1.55 20.20 17.55
N LEU A 90 -2.56 19.33 17.39
CA LEU A 90 -3.15 19.00 16.09
C LEU A 90 -4.56 19.59 15.89
N SER A 91 -4.98 20.53 16.74
CA SER A 91 -6.33 21.12 16.70
C SER A 91 -6.68 21.79 15.36
N TYR A 92 -5.68 22.34 14.66
CA TYR A 92 -5.85 22.93 13.33
C TYR A 92 -6.10 21.90 12.22
N LEU A 93 -5.87 20.60 12.49
CA LEU A 93 -6.14 19.49 11.58
C LEU A 93 -7.51 18.83 11.83
N LYS A 94 -8.36 19.40 12.70
CA LYS A 94 -9.66 18.81 13.07
C LYS A 94 -10.58 18.52 11.88
N ASN A 95 -10.44 19.27 10.79
CA ASN A 95 -11.22 19.10 9.56
C ASN A 95 -10.45 18.36 8.45
N SER A 96 -9.27 17.84 8.74
CA SER A 96 -8.49 17.07 7.78
C SER A 96 -9.12 15.70 7.55
N ILE A 97 -9.30 15.34 6.29
CA ILE A 97 -9.78 14.01 5.88
C ILE A 97 -8.55 13.17 5.56
N ILE A 98 -8.41 12.03 6.23
CA ILE A 98 -7.47 10.99 5.81
C ILE A 98 -8.19 10.19 4.71
N ILE A 99 -7.78 10.42 3.46
CA ILE A 99 -8.30 9.74 2.26
C ILE A 99 -7.49 8.48 2.00
#